data_AF-A0A3L6N032-F1
#
_entry.id   AF-A0A3L6N032-F1
#
_cell.length_a   1.000
_cell.length_b   1.000
_cell.length_c   1.000
_cell.angle_alpha   90.00
_cell.angle_beta   90.00
_cell.angle_gamma   90.00
#
_symmetry.space_group_name_H-M   'P 1'
#
loop_
_entity.id
_entity.type
_entity.pdbx_description
1 polymer ?
#
loop_
_entity_poly.entity_id
_entity_poly.type
_entity_poly.pdbx_seq_one_letter_code
_entity_poly.pdbx_strand_id
1 'polypeptide(L)' 'MQQCVSEFVSFITSEAAENAQREKRKTVTGDDILVALKQLGFENYGEVLRVYLSKLRDL' A
#
# COMPACT_ATOMS: atom_id res chain seq x y z
N MET A 1 12.92 -11.97 12.40
CA MET A 1 13.05 -11.11 11.20
C MET A 1 12.07 -11.50 10.10
N GLN A 2 12.09 -12.72 9.55
CA GLN A 2 11.18 -13.11 8.46
C GLN A 2 9.70 -13.04 8.85
N GLN A 3 9.33 -13.49 10.05
CA GLN A 3 7.95 -13.37 10.57
C GLN A 3 7.49 -11.91 10.66
N CYS A 4 8.35 -10.99 11.12
CA CYS A 4 8.04 -9.56 11.21
C CYS A 4 7.79 -8.95 9.83
N VAL A 5 8.53 -9.38 8.81
CA VAL A 5 8.33 -8.91 7.43
C VAL A 5 7.01 -9.45 6.86
N SER A 6 6.69 -10.72 7.11
CA SER A 6 5.40 -11.30 6.69
C SER A 6 4.22 -10.60 7.36
N GLU A 7 4.35 -10.27 8.64
CA GLU A 7 3.36 -9.52 9.40
C GLU A 7 3.20 -8.10 8.86
N PHE A 8 4.31 -7.42 8.57
CA PHE A 8 4.30 -6.10 7.94
C PHE A 8 3.54 -6.11 6.61
N VAL A 9 3.84 -7.06 5.72
CA VAL A 9 3.13 -7.19 4.43
C VAL A 9 1.63 -7.45 4.65
N SER A 10 1.29 -8.34 5.58
CA SER A 10 -0.11 -8.65 5.91
C SER A 10 -0.85 -7.42 6.44
N PHE A 11 -0.20 -6.62 7.27
CA PHE A 11 -0.79 -5.43 7.87
C PHE A 11 -1.06 -4.32 6.84
N ILE A 12 -0.07 -3.98 6.01
CA ILE A 12 -0.24 -3.00 4.93
C ILE A 12 -1.32 -3.44 3.94
N THR A 13 -1.31 -4.73 3.55
CA THR A 13 -2.27 -5.26 2.57
C THR A 13 -3.69 -5.27 3.13
N SER A 14 -3.86 -5.50 4.44
CA SER A 14 -5.17 -5.48 5.09
C SER A 14 -5.77 -4.07 5.10
N GLU A 15 -4.99 -3.04 5.46
CA GLU A 15 -5.46 -1.65 5.44
C GLU A 15 -5.79 -1.18 4.01
N ALA A 16 -4.97 -1.57 3.03
CA ALA A 16 -5.23 -1.25 1.62
C ALA A 16 -6.49 -1.95 1.09
N ALA A 17 -6.74 -3.20 1.49
CA ALA A 17 -7.96 -3.92 1.16
C ALA A 17 -9.19 -3.28 1.79
N GLU A 18 -9.09 -2.83 3.05
CA GLU A 18 -10.15 -2.08 3.70
C GLU A 18 -10.44 -0.78 2.95
N ASN A 19 -9.42 -0.05 2.52
CA ASN A 19 -9.59 1.16 1.72
C ASN A 19 -10.34 0.89 0.40
N ALA A 20 -9.93 -0.13 -0.35
CA ALA A 20 -10.61 -0.52 -1.58
C ALA A 20 -12.07 -0.91 -1.32
N GLN A 21 -12.33 -1.66 -0.24
CA GLN A 21 -13.67 -2.07 0.16
C GLN A 21 -14.55 -0.87 0.56
N ARG A 22 -14.00 0.11 1.29
CA ARG A 22 -14.68 1.38 1.63
C ARG A 22 -15.12 2.13 0.37
N GLU A 23 -14.32 2.06 -0.70
CA GLU A 23 -14.65 2.61 -2.02
C GLU A 23 -15.49 1.68 -2.92
N LYS A 24 -16.03 0.58 -2.38
CA LYS A 24 -16.83 -0.42 -3.12
C LYS A 24 -16.06 -1.10 -4.27
N ARG A 25 -14.74 -1.14 -4.19
CA ARG A 25 -13.86 -1.85 -5.13
C ARG A 25 -13.45 -3.20 -4.55
N LYS A 26 -13.30 -4.20 -5.43
CA LYS A 26 -12.75 -5.53 -5.07
C LYS A 26 -11.26 -5.65 -5.35
N THR A 27 -10.75 -4.79 -6.22
CA THR A 27 -9.34 -4.79 -6.64
C THR A 27 -8.59 -3.74 -5.84
N VAL A 28 -7.55 -4.20 -5.14
CA VAL A 28 -6.57 -3.33 -4.48
C VAL A 28 -5.62 -2.78 -5.54
N THR A 29 -5.42 -1.47 -5.53
CA THR A 29 -4.55 -0.76 -6.47
C THR A 29 -3.27 -0.27 -5.78
N GLY A 30 -2.29 0.19 -6.56
CA GLY A 30 -1.09 0.81 -6.00
C GLY A 30 -1.38 2.07 -5.17
N ASP A 31 -2.43 2.82 -5.49
CA ASP A 31 -2.83 3.99 -4.69
C ASP A 31 -3.37 3.60 -3.31
N ASP A 32 -4.09 2.48 -3.22
CA ASP A 32 -4.57 1.95 -1.93
C ASP A 32 -3.41 1.60 -1.00
N ILE A 33 -2.32 1.05 -1.55
CA ILE A 33 -1.08 0.75 -0.80
C ILE A 33 -0.43 2.05 -0.31
N LEU A 34 -0.38 3.09 -1.14
CA LEU A 34 0.18 4.40 -0.74
C LEU A 34 -0.64 5.06 0.36
N VAL A 35 -1.98 4.94 0.31
CA VAL A 35 -2.89 5.44 1.35
C VAL A 35 -2.67 4.66 2.65
N ALA A 36 -2.61 3.33 2.60
CA ALA A 36 -2.36 2.48 3.76
C ALA A 36 -1.03 2.82 4.46
N LEU A 37 0.06 2.98 3.69
CA LEU A 37 1.36 3.36 4.24
C LEU A 37 1.30 4.70 4.96
N LYS A 38 0.59 5.69 4.41
CA LYS A 38 0.40 6.99 5.07
C LYS A 38 -0.41 6.85 6.36
N GLN A 39 -1.52 6.12 6.33
CA GLN A 39 -2.37 5.95 7.52
C GLN A 39 -1.67 5.24 8.67
N LEU A 40 -0.72 4.36 8.34
CA LEU A 40 0.06 3.59 9.31
C LEU A 40 1.37 4.29 9.75
N GLY A 41 1.64 5.52 9.29
CA GLY A 41 2.81 6.31 9.69
C GLY A 41 4.12 5.94 8.97
N PHE A 42 4.02 5.35 7.77
CA PHE A 42 5.14 4.96 6.91
C PHE A 42 5.30 5.90 5.69
N GLU A 43 5.03 7.19 5.83
CA GLU A 43 5.03 8.17 4.74
C GLU A 43 6.32 8.19 3.92
N ASN A 44 7.47 8.09 4.59
CA ASN A 44 8.79 8.05 3.93
C ASN A 44 8.91 6.88 2.93
N TYR A 45 8.27 5.75 3.22
CA TYR A 45 8.22 4.60 2.29
C TYR A 45 7.22 4.86 1.15
N GLY A 46 6.09 5.50 1.46
CA GLY A 46 5.09 5.90 0.47
C GLY A 46 5.62 6.87 -0.58
N GLU A 47 6.48 7.83 -0.19
CA GLU A 47 7.11 8.76 -1.14
C GLU A 47 7.99 8.04 -2.16
N VAL A 48 8.83 7.10 -1.69
CA VAL A 48 9.68 6.29 -2.57
C VAL A 48 8.82 5.44 -3.51
N LEU A 49 7.80 4.77 -2.97
CA LEU A 49 6.91 3.91 -3.75
C LEU A 49 6.08 4.70 -4.78
N ARG A 50 5.73 5.96 -4.51
CA ARG A 50 5.03 6.83 -5.47
C ARG A 50 5.86 7.04 -6.74
N VAL A 51 7.18 7.21 -6.61
CA VAL A 51 8.09 7.34 -7.75
C VAL A 51 8.09 6.05 -8.58
N TYR A 52 8.17 4.89 -7.92
CA TYR A 52 8.12 3.59 -8.61
C TYR A 52 6.78 3.35 -9.29
N LEU A 53 5.67 3.69 -8.65
CA LEU A 53 4.34 3.55 -9.23
C LEU A 53 4.16 4.42 -10.48
N SER A 54 4.69 5.65 -10.47
CA SER A 54 4.71 6.51 -11.66
C SER A 54 5.47 5.85 -12.80
N LYS A 55 6.70 5.39 -12.54
CA LYS A 55 7.52 4.70 -13.55
C LYS A 55 6.84 3.45 -14.12
N LEU A 56 6.10 2.71 -13.30
CA LEU A 56 5.37 1.52 -13.74
C LEU A 56 4.18 1.86 -14.64
N ARG A 57 3.56 3.03 -14.47
CA ARG A 57 2.45 3.51 -15.31
C ARG A 57 2.92 4.11 -16.63
N ASP A 58 4.15 4.62 -16.66
CA ASP A 58 4.78 5.17 -17.86
C ASP A 58 5.37 4.07 -18.79
N LEU A 59 5.40 2.81 -18.32
CA LEU A 59 5.75 1.61 -19.10
C LEU A 59 4.56 1.08 -19.89
#